data_AF-A0A975PBH8-F1
#
_entry.id   AF-A0A975PBH8-F1
#
_cell.length_a   1.000
_cell.length_b   1.000
_cell.length_c   1.000
_cell.angle_alpha   90.00
_cell.angle_beta   90.00
_cell.angle_gamma   90.00
#
_symmetry.space_group_name_H-M   'P 1'
#
loop_
_entity.id
_entity.type
_entity.pdbx_description
1 polymer ?
#
loop_
_entity_poly.entity_id
_entity_poly.type
_entity_poly.pdbx_seq_one_letter_code
_entity_poly.pdbx_strand_id
1 'polypeptide(L)' 'MAKISKPLIDKDGEVDGLDETFFEVARRGRPAMLPGEKKVRMNLMIDADIAEQLKLVGNKSAFVAEALRKALRD' A
#
# COMPACT_ATOMS: atom_id res chain seq x y z
N MET A 1 30.43 -6.18 11.95
CA MET A 1 30.98 -4.98 11.29
C MET A 1 29.84 -4.22 10.63
N ALA A 2 29.52 -3.01 11.09
CA ALA A 2 28.48 -2.20 10.47
C ALA A 2 28.97 -1.74 9.09
N LYS A 3 28.23 -2.06 8.02
CA LYS A 3 28.47 -1.48 6.69
C LYS A 3 28.34 0.03 6.84
N ILE A 4 29.41 0.77 6.55
CA ILE A 4 29.38 2.22 6.41
C ILE A 4 28.39 2.52 5.28
N SER A 5 27.18 2.95 5.62
CA SER A 5 26.20 3.39 4.64
C SER A 5 26.76 4.67 4.05
N LYS A 6 27.19 4.61 2.78
CA LYS A 6 27.51 5.84 2.05
C LYS A 6 26.34 6.82 2.20
N PRO A 7 26.60 8.11 2.43
CA PRO A 7 25.56 9.13 2.43
C PRO A 7 24.81 9.05 1.10
N LEU A 8 23.47 9.02 1.14
CA LEU A 8 22.62 9.02 -0.05
C LEU A 8 22.59 10.38 -0.74
N ILE A 9 23.09 11.41 -0.06
CA ILE A 9 23.16 12.79 -0.51
C ILE A 9 24.64 13.18 -0.47
N ASP A 10 25.14 13.73 -1.57
CA ASP A 10 26.52 14.18 -1.67
C ASP A 10 26.74 15.54 -0.97
N LYS A 11 27.95 16.08 -1.10
CA LYS A 11 28.37 17.32 -0.43
C LYS A 11 27.71 18.56 -1.02
N ASP A 12 27.20 18.45 -2.24
CA ASP A 12 26.55 19.53 -2.97
C ASP A 12 25.03 19.49 -2.75
N GLY A 13 24.54 18.46 -2.03
CA GLY A 13 23.13 18.30 -1.68
C GLY A 13 22.35 17.47 -2.70
N GLU A 14 23.04 16.85 -3.65
CA GLU A 14 22.43 16.03 -4.70
C GLU A 14 22.30 14.57 -4.28
N VAL A 15 21.25 13.91 -4.76
CA VAL A 15 20.98 12.50 -4.44
C VAL A 15 21.72 11.59 -5.41
N ASP A 16 22.52 10.67 -4.88
CA ASP A 16 23.29 9.72 -5.68
C ASP A 16 22.34 8.77 -6.44
N GLY A 17 22.51 8.66 -7.78
CA GLY A 17 21.74 7.76 -8.65
C GLY A 17 20.44 8.31 -9.25
N LEU A 18 20.17 9.62 -9.16
CA LEU A 18 19.10 10.30 -9.90
C LEU A 18 19.67 11.09 -11.08
N ASP A 19 20.31 10.40 -12.03
CA ASP A 19 20.90 11.02 -13.22
C ASP A 19 19.91 11.15 -14.39
N GLU A 20 20.36 11.74 -15.50
CA GLU A 20 19.55 11.89 -16.71
C GLU A 20 18.98 10.55 -17.19
N THR A 21 19.76 9.47 -17.10
CA THR A 21 19.32 8.13 -17.49
C THR A 21 18.23 7.56 -16.58
N PHE A 22 18.27 7.88 -15.27
CA PHE A 22 17.19 7.55 -14.35
C PHE A 22 15.88 8.23 -14.76
N PHE A 23 15.93 9.52 -15.08
CA PHE A 23 14.74 10.29 -15.44
C PHE A 23 14.18 9.97 -16.83
N GLU A 24 15.01 9.49 -17.77
CA GLU A 24 14.55 9.00 -19.08
C GLU A 24 13.57 7.82 -18.96
N VAL A 25 13.76 6.95 -17.96
CA VAL A 25 12.95 5.73 -17.78
C VAL A 25 11.92 5.89 -16.66
N ALA A 26 12.10 6.87 -15.77
CA ALA A 26 11.20 7.13 -14.65
C ALA A 26 9.81 7.55 -15.14
N ARG A 27 8.78 6.78 -14.76
CA ARG A 27 7.37 7.16 -14.97
C ARG A 27 6.84 7.86 -13.72
N ARG A 28 6.24 9.04 -13.90
CA ARG A 28 5.58 9.77 -12.81
C ARG A 28 4.39 8.96 -12.26
N GLY A 29 4.25 8.97 -10.94
CA GLY A 29 3.11 8.37 -10.23
C GLY A 29 3.45 7.06 -9.52
N ARG A 30 2.51 6.59 -8.70
CA ARG A 30 2.66 5.29 -8.01
C ARG A 30 2.57 4.17 -9.06
N PRO A 31 3.46 3.15 -9.02
CA PRO A 31 3.29 1.95 -9.82
C PRO A 31 1.87 1.41 -9.68
N ALA A 32 1.28 0.97 -10.80
CA ALA A 32 -0.03 0.34 -10.77
C ALA A 32 0.04 -0.92 -9.91
N MET A 33 -0.90 -1.10 -8.98
CA MET A 33 -1.00 -2.34 -8.20
C MET A 33 -1.12 -3.54 -9.13
N LEU A 34 -0.42 -4.62 -8.79
CA LEU A 34 -0.50 -5.88 -9.54
C LEU A 34 -1.97 -6.34 -9.59
N PRO A 35 -2.41 -7.00 -10.67
CA PRO A 35 -3.80 -7.44 -10.80
C PRO A 35 -4.33 -8.25 -9.61
N GLY A 36 -3.48 -9.06 -8.96
CA GLY A 36 -3.83 -9.84 -7.76
C GLY A 36 -3.91 -9.04 -6.45
N GLU A 37 -3.49 -7.77 -6.47
CA GLU A 37 -3.53 -6.86 -5.31
C GLU A 37 -4.69 -5.88 -5.40
N LYS A 38 -5.43 -5.88 -6.53
CA LYS A 38 -6.59 -5.02 -6.73
C LYS A 38 -7.77 -5.55 -5.92
N LYS A 39 -8.29 -4.70 -5.03
CA LYS A 39 -9.55 -4.98 -4.33
C LYS A 39 -10.70 -4.98 -5.33
N VAL A 40 -11.59 -5.95 -5.22
CA VAL A 40 -12.83 -6.01 -5.99
C VAL A 40 -13.93 -5.28 -5.20
N ARG A 41 -14.67 -4.38 -5.86
CA ARG A 41 -15.82 -3.72 -5.23
C ARG A 41 -17.00 -4.70 -5.20
N MET A 42 -17.55 -4.92 -4.01
CA MET A 42 -18.74 -5.73 -3.78
C MET A 42 -19.71 -4.94 -2.90
N ASN A 43 -21.01 -5.01 -3.22
CA ASN A 43 -22.06 -4.41 -2.40
C ASN A 43 -22.79 -5.54 -1.66
N LEU A 44 -22.86 -5.43 -0.34
CA LEU A 44 -23.52 -6.40 0.53
C LEU A 44 -24.47 -5.64 1.46
N MET A 45 -25.61 -6.23 1.75
CA MET A 45 -26.49 -5.77 2.82
C MET A 45 -26.04 -6.45 4.12
N ILE A 46 -25.84 -5.67 5.17
CA ILE A 46 -25.46 -6.15 6.51
C ILE A 46 -26.42 -5.59 7.54
N ASP A 47 -26.51 -6.24 8.69
CA ASP A 47 -27.36 -5.80 9.79
C ASP A 47 -26.92 -4.44 10.33
N ALA A 48 -27.89 -3.68 10.84
CA ALA A 48 -27.71 -2.28 11.23
C ALA A 48 -26.72 -2.11 12.39
N ASP A 49 -26.73 -3.02 13.35
CA ASP A 49 -25.80 -3.07 14.48
C ASP A 49 -24.36 -3.33 14.03
N ILE A 50 -24.15 -4.25 13.09
CA ILE A 50 -22.84 -4.52 12.49
C ILE A 50 -22.34 -3.28 11.73
N ALA A 51 -23.23 -2.61 10.99
CA ALA A 51 -22.88 -1.38 10.27
C ALA A 51 -22.44 -0.26 11.24
N GLU A 52 -23.08 -0.13 12.40
CA GLU A 52 -22.68 0.81 13.45
C GLU A 52 -21.31 0.46 14.04
N GLN A 53 -21.06 -0.81 14.34
CA GLN A 53 -19.75 -1.24 14.84
C GLN A 53 -18.64 -1.00 13.80
N LEU A 54 -18.91 -1.26 12.52
CA LEU A 54 -17.96 -0.99 11.44
C LEU A 54 -17.67 0.51 11.29
N LYS A 55 -18.57 1.43 11.68
CA LYS A 55 -18.29 2.88 11.65
C LYS A 55 -17.15 3.25 12.60
N LEU A 56 -17.06 2.60 13.76
CA LEU A 56 -16.04 2.82 14.78
C LEU A 56 -14.66 2.31 14.35
N VAL A 57 -14.60 1.35 13.42
CA VAL A 57 -13.36 0.84 12.87
C VAL A 57 -12.78 1.83 11.85
N GLY A 58 -11.49 2.16 12.00
CA GLY A 58 -10.77 3.04 11.08
C GLY A 58 -10.79 2.52 9.64
N ASN A 59 -10.11 1.41 9.36
CA ASN A 59 -10.06 0.81 8.02
C ASN A 59 -11.03 -0.36 7.87
N LYS A 60 -12.28 -0.05 7.51
CA LYS A 60 -13.38 -1.03 7.36
C LYS A 60 -13.04 -2.12 6.35
N SER A 61 -12.50 -1.76 5.19
CA SER A 61 -12.18 -2.74 4.15
C SER A 61 -11.09 -3.72 4.57
N ALA A 62 -10.10 -3.28 5.36
CA ALA A 62 -9.07 -4.18 5.86
C ALA A 62 -9.65 -5.17 6.88
N PHE A 63 -10.43 -4.65 7.83
CA PHE A 63 -11.09 -5.47 8.86
C PHE A 63 -12.04 -6.51 8.24
N VAL A 64 -12.95 -6.08 7.35
CA VAL A 64 -13.90 -6.99 6.68
C VAL A 64 -13.16 -8.04 5.85
N ALA A 65 -12.11 -7.66 5.12
CA ALA A 65 -11.34 -8.62 4.33
C ALA A 65 -10.62 -9.66 5.20
N GLU A 66 -10.11 -9.27 6.37
CA GLU A 66 -9.50 -10.21 7.32
C GLU A 66 -10.54 -11.17 7.93
N ALA A 67 -11.68 -10.64 8.38
CA ALA A 67 -12.78 -11.44 8.92
C ALA A 67 -13.29 -12.46 7.91
N LEU A 68 -13.52 -12.04 6.65
CA LEU A 68 -13.92 -12.94 5.58
C LEU A 68 -12.85 -13.98 5.24
N ARG A 69 -11.56 -13.63 5.28
CA ARG A 69 -10.50 -14.64 5.07
C ARG A 69 -10.50 -15.71 6.14
N LYS A 70 -10.68 -15.33 7.41
CA LYS A 70 -10.76 -16.28 8.52
C LYS A 70 -11.99 -17.19 8.41
N ALA A 71 -13.12 -16.65 7.96
CA ALA A 71 -14.36 -17.41 7.83
C ALA A 71 -14.43 -18.30 6.57
N LEU A 72 -13.73 -17.94 5.49
CA LEU A 72 -13.81 -18.63 4.19
C LEU A 72 -12.61 -19.53 3.87
N ARG A 73 -11.53 -19.46 4.67
CA ARG A 73 -10.37 -20.34 4.56
C ARG A 73 -10.29 -21.18 5.82
N ASP A 74 -11.04 -22.28 5.84
CA ASP A 74 -10.69 -23.46 6.66
C ASP A 74 -9.39 -24.10 6.13
#